data_AF-A0A2D8VBU0-F1
#
_entry.id   AF-A0A2D8VBU0-F1
#
_cell.length_a   1.000
_cell.length_b   1.000
_cell.length_c   1.000
_cell.angle_alpha   90.00
_cell.angle_beta   90.00
_cell.angle_gamma   90.00
#
_symmetry.space_group_name_H-M   'P 1'
#
loop_
_entity.id
_entity.type
_entity.pdbx_description
1 polymer ?
#
loop_
_entity_poly.entity_id
_entity_poly.type
_entity_poly.pdbx_seq_one_letter_code
_entity_poly.pdbx_strand_id
1 'polypeptide(L)'
;MSPRKSILVTFVILAFCAGGYLLLQLQRAFDEYSHWQTKEAVLEKELQDLRREAKRHRQFLDRLRRDPDFQDAIARKELGYGKSDELLYRMPEEKADEPQQSQDP
;
A
#
# COMPACT_ATOMS: atom_id res chain seq x y z
N MET A 1 -1.39 -16.35 69.67
CA MET A 1 -1.56 -17.22 68.48
C MET A 1 -0.45 -18.25 68.48
N SER A 2 -0.76 -19.53 68.25
CA SER A 2 0.25 -20.60 68.24
C SER A 2 1.29 -20.38 67.13
N PRO A 3 2.60 -20.53 67.38
CA PRO A 3 3.68 -20.13 66.46
C PRO A 3 3.63 -20.84 65.10
N ARG A 4 3.06 -22.04 65.05
CA ARG A 4 2.86 -22.79 63.80
C ARG A 4 1.82 -22.14 62.88
N LYS A 5 0.78 -21.51 63.46
CA LYS A 5 -0.29 -20.86 62.69
C LYS A 5 0.17 -19.52 62.11
N SER A 6 1.02 -18.78 62.83
CA SER A 6 1.58 -17.52 62.32
C SER A 6 2.49 -17.74 61.10
N ILE A 7 3.32 -18.79 61.09
CA ILE A 7 4.20 -19.12 59.95
C ILE A 7 3.37 -19.48 58.71
N LEU A 8 2.31 -20.27 58.88
CA LEU A 8 1.41 -20.64 57.79
C LEU A 8 0.71 -19.41 57.19
N VAL A 9 0.21 -18.50 58.03
CA VAL A 9 -0.46 -17.27 57.58
C VAL A 9 0.52 -16.38 56.80
N THR A 10 1.77 -16.23 57.26
CA THR A 10 2.76 -15.43 56.52
C THR A 10 3.11 -16.02 55.16
N PHE A 11 3.19 -17.34 55.05
CA PHE A 11 3.43 -18.01 53.76
C PHE A 11 2.26 -17.83 52.79
N VAL A 12 1.02 -17.91 53.28
CA VAL A 12 -0.17 -17.68 52.45
C VAL A 12 -0.21 -16.24 51.94
N ILE A 13 0.08 -15.26 52.80
CA ILE A 13 0.13 -13.84 52.40
C ILE A 13 1.24 -13.62 51.36
N LEU A 14 2.43 -14.18 51.58
CA LEU A 14 3.55 -14.07 50.64
C LEU A 14 3.20 -14.69 49.28
N ALA A 15 2.57 -15.87 49.28
CA ALA A 15 2.12 -16.54 48.06
C ALA A 15 1.07 -15.71 47.31
N PHE A 16 0.15 -15.07 48.04
CA PHE A 16 -0.88 -14.22 47.43
C PHE A 16 -0.27 -12.94 46.82
N CYS A 17 0.68 -12.30 47.51
CA CYS A 17 1.41 -11.16 46.98
C CYS A 17 2.24 -11.52 45.74
N ALA A 18 2.95 -12.64 45.78
CA ALA A 18 3.73 -13.12 44.64
C ALA A 18 2.83 -13.47 43.44
N GLY A 19 1.71 -14.15 43.68
CA GLY A 19 0.73 -14.47 42.64
C GLY A 19 0.10 -13.23 42.02
N GLY A 20 -0.31 -12.26 42.84
CA GLY A 20 -0.85 -10.98 42.37
C GLY A 20 0.17 -10.18 41.55
N TYR A 21 1.43 -10.13 41.98
CA TYR A 21 2.50 -9.49 41.23
C TYR A 21 2.73 -10.16 39.87
N LEU A 22 2.71 -11.50 39.81
CA LEU A 22 2.87 -12.26 38.58
C LEU A 22 1.72 -12.01 37.60
N LEU A 23 0.48 -11.98 38.10
CA LEU A 23 -0.71 -11.66 37.32
C LEU A 23 -0.64 -10.26 36.68
N LEU A 24 -0.18 -9.25 37.44
CA LEU A 24 0.00 -7.90 36.90
C LEU A 24 1.08 -7.83 35.82
N GLN A 25 2.20 -8.51 36.01
CA GLN A 25 3.26 -8.62 34.99
C GLN A 25 2.73 -9.31 33.73
N LEU A 26 1.92 -10.36 33.89
CA LEU A 26 1.36 -11.11 32.78
C LEU A 26 0.37 -10.28 31.98
N GLN A 27 -0.48 -9.50 32.64
CA GLN A 27 -1.40 -8.56 31.96
C GLN A 27 -0.65 -7.53 31.12
N ARG A 28 0.41 -6.91 31.66
CA ARG A 28 1.23 -5.96 30.89
C ARG A 28 1.86 -6.61 29.65
N ALA A 29 2.35 -7.84 29.78
CA ALA A 29 2.94 -8.58 28.65
C ALA A 29 1.89 -8.94 27.58
N PHE A 30 0.67 -9.29 28.00
CA PHE A 30 -0.43 -9.56 27.06
C PHE A 30 -0.92 -8.29 26.36
N ASP A 31 -1.02 -7.17 27.07
CA ASP A 31 -1.37 -5.88 26.48
C ASP A 31 -0.36 -5.52 25.39
N GLU A 32 0.93 -5.66 25.66
CA GLU A 32 1.97 -5.40 24.67
C GLU A 32 1.84 -6.33 23.46
N TYR A 33 1.61 -7.64 23.66
CA TYR A 33 1.38 -8.60 22.58
C TYR A 33 0.20 -8.24 21.67
N SER A 34 -0.91 -7.75 22.25
CA SER A 34 -2.08 -7.33 21.47
C SER A 34 -1.79 -6.12 20.54
N HIS A 35 -0.88 -5.23 20.98
CA HIS A 35 -0.42 -4.11 20.15
C HIS A 35 0.45 -4.61 18.98
N TRP A 36 1.24 -5.66 19.16
CA TRP A 36 2.03 -6.26 18.08
C TRP A 36 1.14 -6.89 17.00
N GLN A 37 0.10 -7.62 17.39
CA GLN A 37 -0.82 -8.26 16.45
C GLN A 37 -1.61 -7.23 15.62
N THR A 38 -2.02 -6.12 16.23
CA THR A 38 -2.70 -5.03 15.52
C THR A 38 -1.79 -4.37 14.50
N LYS A 39 -0.50 -4.20 14.82
CA LYS A 39 0.49 -3.61 13.91
C LYS A 39 0.73 -4.48 12.69
N GLU A 40 0.81 -5.80 12.84
CA GLU A 40 0.99 -6.72 11.69
C GLU A 40 -0.17 -6.62 10.69
N ALA A 41 -1.41 -6.61 11.17
CA ALA A 41 -2.59 -6.52 10.30
C ALA A 41 -2.67 -5.18 9.55
N VAL A 42 -2.32 -4.07 10.22
CA VAL A 42 -2.25 -2.75 9.59
C VAL A 42 -1.14 -2.70 8.53
N LEU A 43 0.04 -3.21 8.87
CA LEU A 43 1.20 -3.15 8.00
C LEU A 43 1.02 -4.01 6.73
N GLU A 44 0.39 -5.18 6.86
CA GLU A 44 0.05 -6.01 5.71
C GLU A 44 -0.95 -5.31 4.77
N LYS A 45 -1.96 -4.65 5.35
CA LYS A 45 -2.94 -3.88 4.58
C LYS A 45 -2.27 -2.72 3.83
N GLU A 46 -1.40 -1.96 4.50
CA GLU A 46 -0.65 -0.87 3.88
C GLU A 46 0.24 -1.38 2.74
N LEU A 47 0.90 -2.53 2.94
CA LEU A 47 1.72 -3.16 1.90
C LEU A 47 0.87 -3.56 0.68
N GLN A 48 -0.33 -4.10 0.91
CA GLN A 48 -1.25 -4.49 -0.15
C GLN A 48 -1.75 -3.27 -0.94
N ASP A 49 -2.12 -2.20 -0.26
CA ASP A 49 -2.60 -0.96 -0.87
C ASP A 49 -1.49 -0.27 -1.67
N LEU A 50 -0.26 -0.23 -1.14
CA LEU A 50 0.90 0.32 -1.84
C LEU A 50 1.24 -0.50 -3.10
N ARG A 51 1.15 -1.83 -3.03
CA ARG A 51 1.32 -2.70 -4.21
C ARG A 51 0.26 -2.45 -5.27
N ARG A 52 -1.01 -2.25 -4.88
CA ARG A 52 -2.09 -1.93 -5.81
C ARG A 52 -1.84 -0.58 -6.49
N GLU A 53 -1.44 0.42 -5.73
CA GLU A 53 -1.13 1.74 -6.26
C GLU A 53 0.05 1.72 -7.23
N ALA A 54 1.15 1.07 -6.86
CA ALA A 54 2.29 0.87 -7.75
C ALA A 54 1.90 0.15 -9.05
N LYS A 55 1.01 -0.86 -8.98
CA LYS A 55 0.50 -1.55 -10.16
C LYS A 55 -0.33 -0.63 -11.05
N ARG A 56 -1.21 0.20 -10.48
CA ARG A 56 -2.00 1.20 -11.22
C ARG A 56 -1.09 2.20 -11.94
N HIS A 57 -0.08 2.73 -11.25
CA HIS A 57 0.87 3.65 -11.87
C HIS A 57 1.69 3.00 -12.98
N ARG A 58 2.16 1.76 -12.79
CA ARG A 58 2.83 1.01 -13.87
C ARG A 58 1.95 0.84 -15.09
N GLN A 59 0.69 0.43 -14.90
CA GLN A 59 -0.26 0.28 -16.01
C GLN A 59 -0.55 1.61 -16.71
N PHE A 60 -0.67 2.70 -15.95
CA PHE A 60 -0.84 4.04 -16.51
C PHE A 60 0.36 4.45 -17.36
N LEU A 61 1.58 4.29 -16.84
CA LEU A 61 2.81 4.61 -17.57
C LEU A 61 3.00 3.71 -18.79
N ASP A 62 2.62 2.43 -18.71
CA ASP A 62 2.65 1.53 -19.87
C ASP A 62 1.71 1.97 -20.98
N ARG A 63 0.50 2.43 -20.65
CA ARG A 63 -0.43 3.01 -21.62
C ARG A 63 0.11 4.32 -22.18
N LEU A 64 0.61 5.19 -21.32
CA LEU A 64 1.25 6.44 -21.72
C LEU A 64 2.43 6.22 -22.65
N ARG A 65 3.19 5.13 -22.51
CA ARG A 65 4.31 4.85 -23.42
C ARG A 65 3.88 4.29 -24.77
N ARG A 66 2.82 3.49 -24.82
CA ARG A 66 2.45 2.70 -26.02
C ARG A 66 1.40 3.37 -26.90
N ASP A 67 0.56 4.23 -26.31
CA ASP A 67 -0.56 4.86 -27.00
C ASP A 67 -0.26 6.35 -27.24
N PRO A 68 -0.07 6.78 -28.50
CA PRO A 68 0.20 8.17 -28.83
C PRO A 68 -1.01 9.08 -28.61
N ASP A 69 -2.24 8.59 -28.78
CA ASP A 69 -3.45 9.40 -28.58
C ASP A 69 -3.67 9.67 -27.09
N PHE A 70 -3.36 8.68 -26.24
CA PHE A 70 -3.37 8.84 -24.79
C PHE A 70 -2.31 9.84 -24.29
N GLN A 71 -1.14 9.91 -24.94
CA GLN A 71 -0.10 10.90 -24.60
C GLN A 71 -0.57 12.33 -24.83
N ASP A 72 -1.15 12.61 -26.00
CA ASP A 72 -1.66 13.94 -26.33
C ASP A 72 -2.81 14.36 -25.40
N ALA A 73 -3.71 13.44 -25.08
CA ALA A 73 -4.79 13.69 -24.13
C ALA A 73 -4.27 14.07 -22.73
N ILE A 74 -3.26 13.36 -22.23
CA ILE A 74 -2.63 13.67 -20.94
C ILE A 74 -1.82 14.97 -21.00
N ALA A 75 -1.04 15.20 -22.06
CA ALA A 75 -0.27 16.43 -22.25
C ALA A 75 -1.17 17.67 -22.27
N ARG A 76 -2.31 17.61 -22.96
CA ARG A 76 -3.31 18.71 -22.96
C ARG A 76 -3.94 18.95 -21.60
N LYS A 77 -4.22 17.88 -20.84
CA LYS A 77 -4.75 17.98 -19.48
C LYS A 77 -3.77 18.69 -18.56
N GLU A 78 -2.48 18.35 -18.62
CA GLU A 78 -1.42 19.00 -17.82
C GLU A 78 -1.15 20.45 -18.29
N LEU A 79 -1.26 20.72 -19.60
CA LEU A 79 -1.09 22.06 -20.18
C LEU A 79 -2.34 22.96 -20.04
N GLY A 80 -3.44 22.46 -19.50
CA GLY A 80 -4.69 23.22 -19.31
C GLY A 80 -5.51 23.45 -20.58
N TYR A 81 -5.19 22.77 -21.68
CA TYR A 81 -5.90 22.88 -22.97
C TYR A 81 -7.04 21.84 -23.14
N GLY A 82 -7.29 20.98 -22.15
CA GLY A 82 -8.29 19.90 -22.24
C GLY A 82 -9.74 20.39 -22.06
N LYS A 83 -10.46 20.65 -23.16
CA LYS A 83 -11.94 20.65 -23.16
C LYS A 83 -12.45 19.22 -23.38
N SER A 84 -13.55 18.84 -22.72
CA SER A 84 -14.07 17.46 -22.68
C SER A 84 -14.63 16.94 -24.00
N ASP A 85 -15.03 17.82 -24.93
CA ASP A 85 -15.89 17.47 -26.07
C ASP A 85 -15.23 17.71 -27.44
N GLU A 86 -13.89 17.72 -27.52
CA GLU A 86 -13.17 17.97 -28.78
C GLU A 86 -12.82 16.66 -29.51
N LEU A 87 -13.30 16.50 -30.75
CA LEU A 87 -13.01 15.35 -31.61
C LEU A 87 -11.74 15.62 -32.43
N LEU A 88 -10.64 14.90 -32.17
CA LEU A 88 -9.39 15.06 -32.92
C LEU A 88 -9.37 14.14 -34.15
N TYR A 89 -9.26 14.72 -35.33
CA TYR A 89 -9.01 13.98 -36.58
C TYR A 89 -7.50 13.99 -36.85
N ARG A 90 -6.84 12.85 -36.70
CA ARG A 90 -5.43 12.69 -37.08
C ARG A 90 -5.35 12.46 -38.59
N MET A 91 -4.76 13.40 -39.32
CA MET A 91 -4.47 13.19 -40.74
C MET A 91 -3.52 12.00 -40.87
N PRO A 92 -3.84 11.02 -41.74
CA PRO A 92 -2.90 9.96 -42.03
C PRO A 92 -1.62 10.58 -42.58
N GLU A 93 -0.48 10.13 -42.08
CA GLU A 93 0.82 10.46 -42.66
C GLU A 93 0.76 10.03 -44.13
N GLU A 94 0.72 11.01 -45.03
CA GLU A 94 0.84 10.79 -46.45
C GLU A 94 2.21 10.14 -46.63
N LYS A 95 2.24 8.83 -46.90
CA LYS A 95 3.45 8.20 -47.43
C LYS A 95 3.77 9.01 -48.66
N ALA A 96 4.84 9.80 -48.58
CA ALA A 96 5.37 10.51 -49.72
C ALA A 96 5.60 9.46 -50.81
N ASP A 97 4.68 9.40 -51.77
CA ASP A 97 4.81 8.59 -52.97
C ASP A 97 6.03 9.14 -53.69
N GLU A 98 7.16 8.45 -53.53
CA GLU A 98 8.35 8.67 -54.34
C GLU A 98 7.92 8.54 -55.81
N PRO A 99 8.08 9.58 -56.64
CA PRO A 99 7.68 9.49 -58.03
C PRO A 99 8.53 8.42 -58.72
N GLN A 100 7.86 7.36 -59.15
CA GLN A 100 8.42 6.33 -60.02
C GLN A 100 8.97 7.02 -61.28
N GLN A 101 10.28 7.19 -61.32
CA GLN A 101 11.02 7.53 -62.53
C GLN A 101 10.88 6.36 -63.50
N SER A 102 9.86 6.45 -64.35
CA SER A 102 9.75 5.70 -65.58
C SER A 102 10.85 6.13 -66.55
N GLN A 103 11.93 5.36 -66.62
CA GLN A 103 12.83 5.31 -67.77
C GLN A 103 13.22 3.85 -68.02
N ASP A 104 12.48 3.23 -68.92
CA ASP A 104 12.95 2.16 -69.81
C ASP A 104 12.48 2.57 -71.23
N PRO A 105 13.10 2.09 -72.32
CA PRO A 105 14.22 1.15 -72.44
C PRO A 105 15.49 1.71 -73.12
#